data_AF-A0A2M8SCI6-F1
#
_entry.id   AF-A0A2M8SCI6-F1
#
_cell.length_a   1.000
_cell.length_b   1.000
_cell.length_c   1.000
_cell.angle_alpha   90.00
_cell.angle_beta   90.00
_cell.angle_gamma   90.00
#
_symmetry.space_group_name_H-M   'P 1'
#
loop_
_entity.id
_entity.type
_entity.pdbx_description
1 polymer ?
#
loop_
_entity_poly.entity_id
_entity_poly.type
_entity_poly.pdbx_seq_one_letter_code
_entity_poly.pdbx_strand_id
1 'polypeptide(L)'
;MKILKIQSLDKGWCDRDEILLHAAFQVLTDFIEKERPGEVIDWNADEVYRNAWKEMQDLYQWWKEKRPERRGPLDDKQLPTPPLKFRKIPGSELLQVIEPDRKKYAAYYQALAEHSRLEQEWFEEDQRNLHRLIQIRGYLWT
;
A
#
# COMPACT_ATOMS: atom_id res chain seq x y z
N MET A 1 12.19 -25.95 -2.74
CA MET A 1 12.23 -24.54 -3.16
C MET A 1 11.57 -23.71 -2.08
N LYS A 2 12.22 -22.65 -1.56
CA LYS A 2 11.57 -21.72 -0.62
C LYS A 2 10.72 -20.74 -1.46
N ILE A 3 9.43 -20.64 -1.17
CA ILE A 3 8.47 -19.79 -1.89
C ILE A 3 7.78 -18.89 -0.86
N LEU A 4 7.80 -17.58 -1.08
CA LEU A 4 7.02 -16.63 -0.29
C LEU A 4 5.68 -16.39 -0.99
N LYS A 5 4.56 -16.70 -0.31
CA LYS A 5 3.21 -16.45 -0.83
C LYS A 5 2.69 -15.14 -0.26
N ILE A 6 2.59 -14.12 -1.09
CA ILE A 6 2.00 -12.82 -0.74
C ILE A 6 0.47 -12.97 -0.68
N GLN A 7 -0.11 -12.82 0.51
CA GLN A 7 -1.55 -13.01 0.74
C GLN A 7 -2.36 -11.73 0.57
N SER A 8 -1.70 -10.59 0.70
CA SER A 8 -2.28 -9.25 0.66
C SER A 8 -2.52 -8.70 -0.75
N LEU A 9 -2.13 -9.42 -1.80
CA LEU A 9 -2.34 -9.03 -3.19
C LEU A 9 -3.28 -10.01 -3.88
N ASP A 10 -4.24 -9.47 -4.62
CA ASP A 10 -5.11 -10.25 -5.47
C ASP A 10 -4.38 -10.81 -6.70
N LYS A 11 -4.99 -11.78 -7.36
CA LYS A 11 -4.46 -12.31 -8.63
C LYS A 11 -4.57 -11.24 -9.71
N GLY A 12 -3.44 -10.87 -10.31
CA GLY A 12 -3.44 -9.92 -11.42
C GLY A 12 -2.07 -9.33 -11.68
N TRP A 13 -2.08 -8.28 -12.49
CA TRP A 13 -0.93 -7.40 -12.65
C TRP A 13 -0.85 -6.45 -11.44
N CYS A 14 0.37 -6.20 -10.99
CA CYS A 14 0.70 -5.32 -9.89
C CYS A 14 2.10 -4.75 -10.16
N ASP A 15 2.32 -3.49 -9.81
CA ASP A 15 3.59 -2.84 -10.02
C ASP A 15 4.70 -3.46 -9.17
N ARG A 16 5.96 -3.33 -9.62
CA ARG A 16 7.09 -4.03 -8.98
C ARG A 16 7.46 -3.47 -7.62
N ASP A 17 7.25 -2.17 -7.41
CA ASP A 17 7.42 -1.49 -6.13
C ASP A 17 6.33 -1.91 -5.11
N GLU A 18 5.08 -2.05 -5.54
CA GLU A 18 4.03 -2.63 -4.71
C GLU A 18 4.36 -4.08 -4.32
N ILE A 19 4.78 -4.91 -5.27
CA ILE A 19 5.21 -6.29 -4.98
C ILE A 19 6.33 -6.30 -3.94
N LEU A 20 7.30 -5.39 -4.03
CA LEU A 20 8.42 -5.28 -3.09
C LEU A 20 7.92 -4.98 -1.67
N LEU A 21 7.04 -3.99 -1.52
CA LEU A 21 6.43 -3.64 -0.23
C LEU A 21 5.67 -4.82 0.35
N HIS A 22 4.77 -5.41 -0.43
CA HIS A 22 3.92 -6.52 -0.01
C HIS A 22 4.73 -7.77 0.34
N ALA A 23 5.82 -8.06 -0.39
CA ALA A 23 6.73 -9.15 -0.06
C ALA A 23 7.43 -8.92 1.28
N ALA A 24 7.96 -7.72 1.52
CA ALA A 24 8.64 -7.40 2.78
C ALA A 24 7.71 -7.54 3.99
N PHE A 25 6.50 -7.03 3.90
CA PHE A 25 5.52 -7.15 4.98
C PHE A 25 4.91 -8.55 5.09
N GLN A 26 4.90 -9.36 4.02
CA GLN A 26 4.58 -10.78 4.15
C GLN A 26 5.61 -11.52 5.01
N VAL A 27 6.91 -11.18 4.90
CA VAL A 27 7.96 -11.76 5.76
C VAL A 27 7.72 -11.39 7.22
N LEU A 28 7.45 -10.11 7.51
CA LEU A 28 7.12 -9.66 8.88
C LEU A 28 5.88 -10.38 9.44
N THR A 29 4.84 -10.49 8.62
CA THR A 29 3.58 -11.17 8.99
C THR A 29 3.84 -12.65 9.30
N ASP A 30 4.57 -13.34 8.43
CA ASP A 30 4.91 -14.75 8.63
C ASP A 30 5.75 -14.95 9.90
N PHE A 31 6.72 -14.07 10.15
CA PHE A 31 7.54 -14.10 11.37
C PHE A 31 6.66 -13.97 12.62
N ILE A 32 5.82 -12.93 12.70
CA ILE A 32 4.97 -12.68 13.87
C ILE A 32 3.91 -13.77 14.06
N GLU A 33 3.20 -14.17 13.01
CA GLU A 33 2.05 -15.07 13.12
C GLU A 33 2.45 -16.54 13.20
N LYS A 34 3.50 -16.96 12.48
CA LYS A 34 3.88 -18.38 12.36
C LYS A 34 5.03 -18.77 13.27
N GLU A 35 6.04 -17.93 13.39
CA GLU A 35 7.21 -18.22 14.24
C GLU A 35 6.98 -17.80 15.71
N ARG A 36 6.00 -16.91 15.95
CA ARG A 36 5.57 -16.45 17.28
C ARG A 36 6.74 -16.04 18.17
N PRO A 37 7.62 -15.14 17.69
CA PRO A 37 8.82 -14.71 18.41
C PRO A 37 8.56 -14.19 19.82
N GLY A 38 7.36 -13.66 20.10
CA GLY A 38 6.98 -13.20 21.44
C GLY A 38 6.84 -14.31 22.48
N GLU A 39 6.73 -15.58 22.06
CA GLU A 39 6.66 -16.74 22.95
C GLU A 39 8.04 -17.36 23.23
N VAL A 40 9.03 -17.12 22.36
CA VAL A 40 10.31 -17.85 22.36
C VAL A 40 11.55 -16.99 22.58
N ILE A 41 11.46 -15.66 22.36
CA ILE A 41 12.58 -14.73 22.53
C ILE A 41 12.30 -13.80 23.73
N ASP A 42 13.31 -13.60 24.58
CA ASP A 42 13.27 -12.57 25.61
C ASP A 42 13.56 -11.18 25.01
N TRP A 43 12.51 -10.54 24.50
CA TRP A 43 12.59 -9.19 23.96
C TRP A 43 12.91 -8.13 25.02
N ASN A 44 12.86 -8.45 26.32
CA ASN A 44 13.18 -7.52 27.40
C ASN A 44 14.64 -7.58 27.87
N ALA A 45 15.47 -8.44 27.25
CA ALA A 45 16.87 -8.63 27.62
C ALA A 45 17.67 -7.33 27.62
N ASP A 46 17.45 -6.45 26.62
CA ASP A 46 18.03 -5.11 26.60
C ASP A 46 17.16 -4.08 25.87
N GLU A 47 17.59 -2.81 25.86
CA GLU A 47 16.87 -1.72 25.20
C GLU A 47 16.77 -1.88 23.68
N VAL A 48 17.79 -2.43 23.05
CA VAL A 48 17.84 -2.61 21.59
C VAL A 48 16.81 -3.65 21.16
N TYR A 49 16.73 -4.79 21.85
CA TYR A 49 15.71 -5.81 21.59
C TYR A 49 14.30 -5.29 21.88
N ARG A 50 14.09 -4.56 22.98
CA ARG A 50 12.78 -3.96 23.28
C ARG A 50 12.33 -2.99 22.20
N ASN A 51 13.23 -2.14 21.72
CA ASN A 51 12.92 -1.18 20.67
C ASN A 51 12.63 -1.87 19.34
N ALA A 52 13.40 -2.90 18.97
CA ALA A 52 13.13 -3.68 17.75
C ALA A 52 11.78 -4.42 17.84
N TRP A 53 11.45 -5.00 18.99
CA TRP A 53 10.17 -5.67 19.20
C TRP A 53 8.99 -4.71 19.06
N LYS A 54 9.05 -3.57 19.74
CA LYS A 54 8.04 -2.52 19.63
C LYS A 54 7.84 -2.08 18.18
N GLU A 55 8.95 -1.85 17.47
CA GLU A 55 8.89 -1.43 16.06
C GLU A 55 8.23 -2.48 15.16
N MET A 56 8.55 -3.77 15.36
CA MET A 56 7.89 -4.86 14.64
C MET A 56 6.39 -4.90 14.91
N GLN A 57 5.97 -4.73 16.17
CA GLN A 57 4.56 -4.70 16.55
C GLN A 57 3.83 -3.51 15.90
N ASP A 58 4.43 -2.32 15.94
CA ASP A 58 3.84 -1.10 15.35
C ASP A 58 3.69 -1.24 13.82
N LEU A 59 4.71 -1.76 13.13
CA LEU A 59 4.68 -1.99 11.68
C LEU A 59 3.68 -3.07 11.29
N TYR A 60 3.61 -4.15 12.06
CA TYR A 60 2.64 -5.22 11.85
C TYR A 60 1.20 -4.73 12.02
N GLN A 61 0.93 -3.98 13.09
CA GLN A 61 -0.40 -3.39 13.31
C GLN A 61 -0.76 -2.43 12.18
N TRP A 62 0.17 -1.57 11.75
CA TRP A 62 -0.05 -0.69 10.62
C TRP A 62 -0.43 -1.48 9.35
N TRP A 63 0.31 -2.56 9.06
CA TRP A 63 0.07 -3.38 7.87
C TRP A 63 -1.27 -4.10 7.88
N LYS A 64 -1.68 -4.63 9.05
CA LYS A 64 -2.88 -5.46 9.18
C LYS A 64 -4.16 -4.66 9.35
N GLU A 65 -4.08 -3.50 10.01
CA GLU A 65 -5.25 -2.73 10.44
C GLU A 65 -5.32 -1.39 9.70
N LYS A 66 -4.29 -0.54 9.84
CA LYS A 66 -4.37 0.85 9.39
C LYS A 66 -4.30 1.01 7.87
N ARG A 67 -3.37 0.32 7.21
CA ARG A 67 -3.17 0.44 5.75
C ARG A 67 -4.39 -0.03 4.94
N PRO A 68 -5.02 -1.19 5.25
CA PRO A 68 -6.20 -1.66 4.51
C PRO A 68 -7.46 -0.79 4.71
N GLU A 69 -7.51 -0.02 5.79
CA GLU A 69 -8.63 0.88 6.11
C GLU A 69 -8.60 2.20 5.34
N ARG A 70 -7.55 2.47 4.55
CA ARG A 70 -7.47 3.67 3.70
C ARG A 70 -8.69 3.76 2.78
N ARG A 71 -9.26 4.96 2.70
CA ARG A 71 -10.39 5.30 1.84
C ARG A 71 -10.13 6.64 1.16
N GLY A 72 -10.38 6.68 -0.14
CA GLY A 72 -10.26 7.89 -0.95
C GLY A 72 -11.62 8.48 -1.31
N PRO A 73 -11.69 9.77 -1.68
CA PRO A 73 -12.92 10.39 -2.17
C PRO A 73 -13.53 9.70 -3.40
N LEU A 74 -12.70 9.01 -4.20
CA LEU A 74 -13.14 8.27 -5.39
C LEU A 74 -13.80 6.91 -5.08
N ASP A 75 -13.72 6.44 -3.82
CA ASP A 75 -14.42 5.23 -3.38
C ASP A 75 -15.93 5.47 -3.19
N ASP A 76 -16.36 6.73 -3.16
CA ASP A 76 -17.77 7.08 -3.09
C ASP A 76 -18.49 6.75 -4.40
N LYS A 77 -19.28 5.67 -4.37
CA LYS A 77 -20.08 5.18 -5.50
C LYS A 77 -21.17 6.16 -5.95
N GLN A 78 -21.50 7.17 -5.14
CA GLN A 78 -22.47 8.20 -5.49
C GLN A 78 -21.84 9.36 -6.27
N LEU A 79 -20.50 9.45 -6.33
CA LEU A 79 -19.79 10.50 -7.03
C LEU A 79 -20.01 10.37 -8.56
N PRO A 80 -20.61 11.39 -9.22
CA PRO A 80 -20.80 11.35 -10.66
C PRO A 80 -19.46 11.32 -11.40
N THR A 81 -19.11 10.17 -11.97
CA THR A 81 -17.87 9.98 -12.73
C THR A 81 -18.10 10.34 -14.20
N PRO A 82 -17.22 11.13 -14.84
CA PRO A 82 -17.34 11.45 -16.24
C PRO A 82 -17.15 10.20 -17.13
N PRO A 83 -17.94 10.04 -18.21
CA PRO A 83 -17.76 8.92 -19.11
C PRO A 83 -16.46 9.07 -19.91
N LEU A 84 -15.70 7.99 -20.03
CA LEU A 84 -14.51 7.93 -20.88
C LEU A 84 -14.93 7.85 -22.35
N LYS A 85 -14.64 8.92 -23.11
CA LYS A 85 -14.99 9.04 -24.53
C LYS A 85 -13.75 9.25 -25.38
N PHE A 86 -13.78 8.73 -26.60
CA PHE A 86 -12.67 8.80 -27.55
C PHE A 86 -13.14 9.34 -28.90
N ARG A 87 -12.24 10.02 -29.62
CA ARG A 87 -12.40 10.37 -31.04
C ARG A 87 -11.21 9.89 -31.86
N LYS A 88 -11.45 9.42 -33.09
CA LYS A 88 -10.37 9.06 -34.02
C LYS A 88 -9.63 10.32 -34.46
N ILE A 89 -8.30 10.28 -34.48
CA ILE A 89 -7.47 11.35 -35.00
C ILE A 89 -7.39 11.18 -36.53
N PRO A 90 -7.76 12.18 -37.35
CA PRO A 90 -7.70 12.06 -38.80
C PRO A 90 -6.29 11.71 -39.29
N GLY A 91 -6.17 10.71 -40.17
CA GLY A 91 -4.89 10.26 -40.71
C GLY A 91 -4.01 9.47 -39.72
N SER A 92 -4.56 9.06 -38.58
CA SER A 92 -3.85 8.27 -37.57
C SER A 92 -4.70 7.09 -37.10
N GLU A 93 -4.03 6.01 -36.67
CA GLU A 93 -4.65 4.88 -35.99
C GLU A 93 -4.87 5.14 -34.49
N LEU A 94 -4.44 6.31 -33.99
CA LEU A 94 -4.59 6.70 -32.59
C LEU A 94 -5.97 7.30 -32.30
N LEU A 95 -6.42 7.08 -31.06
CA LEU A 95 -7.61 7.69 -30.48
C LEU A 95 -7.21 8.80 -29.52
N GLN A 96 -7.94 9.91 -29.56
CA GLN A 96 -7.82 11.01 -28.60
C GLN A 96 -8.94 10.92 -27.57
N VAL A 97 -8.58 11.01 -26.29
CA VAL A 97 -9.55 11.16 -25.20
C VAL A 97 -10.26 12.50 -25.34
N ILE A 98 -11.59 12.48 -25.28
CA ILE A 98 -12.41 13.69 -25.25
C ILE A 98 -12.51 14.14 -23.79
N GLU A 99 -12.02 15.34 -23.52
CA GLU A 99 -12.10 15.92 -22.17
C GLU A 99 -13.57 16.12 -21.73
N PRO A 100 -13.95 15.61 -20.55
CA PRO A 100 -15.28 15.86 -19.99
C PRO A 100 -15.48 17.32 -19.60
N ASP A 101 -16.75 17.76 -19.58
CA ASP A 101 -17.12 19.08 -19.07
C ASP A 101 -16.76 19.23 -17.59
N ARG A 102 -15.71 20.02 -17.31
CA ARG A 102 -15.20 20.25 -15.96
C ARG A 102 -16.22 20.92 -15.04
N LYS A 103 -17.12 21.75 -15.56
CA LYS A 103 -18.16 22.40 -14.74
C LYS A 103 -19.23 21.39 -14.33
N LYS A 104 -19.65 20.53 -15.26
CA LYS A 104 -20.62 19.46 -14.97
C LYS A 104 -20.10 18.46 -13.93
N TYR A 105 -18.81 18.16 -13.97
CA TYR A 105 -18.15 17.16 -13.10
C TYR A 105 -17.24 17.81 -12.05
N ALA A 106 -17.54 19.04 -11.60
CA ALA A 106 -16.66 19.78 -10.70
C ALA A 106 -16.35 19.02 -9.39
N ALA A 107 -17.36 18.37 -8.79
CA ALA A 107 -17.19 17.55 -7.59
C ALA A 107 -16.24 16.36 -7.81
N TYR A 108 -16.32 15.72 -8.98
CA TYR A 108 -15.41 14.63 -9.34
C TYR A 108 -13.97 15.12 -9.47
N TYR A 109 -13.73 16.27 -10.11
CA TYR A 109 -12.38 16.80 -10.23
C TYR A 109 -11.80 17.29 -8.90
N GLN A 110 -12.63 17.80 -7.99
CA GLN A 110 -12.22 18.09 -6.62
C GLN A 110 -11.84 16.82 -5.87
N ALA A 111 -12.67 15.78 -5.96
CA ALA A 111 -12.40 14.47 -5.37
C ALA A 111 -11.13 13.83 -5.96
N LEU A 112 -10.89 13.98 -7.26
CA LEU A 112 -9.69 13.48 -7.94
C LEU A 112 -8.42 14.20 -7.46
N ALA A 113 -8.48 15.53 -7.28
CA ALA A 113 -7.35 16.30 -6.76
C ALA A 113 -7.02 15.88 -5.32
N GLU A 114 -8.04 15.71 -4.49
CA GLU A 114 -7.86 15.25 -3.11
C GLU A 114 -7.36 13.80 -3.04
N HIS A 115 -7.89 12.92 -3.89
CA HIS A 115 -7.41 11.54 -4.00
C HIS A 115 -5.93 11.49 -4.39
N SER A 116 -5.52 12.30 -5.37
CA SER A 116 -4.11 12.38 -5.79
C SER A 116 -3.20 12.84 -4.65
N ARG A 117 -3.67 13.78 -3.81
CA ARG A 117 -2.95 14.22 -2.60
C ARG A 117 -2.80 13.08 -1.60
N LEU A 118 -3.87 12.34 -1.33
CA LEU A 118 -3.87 11.21 -0.41
C LEU A 118 -2.98 10.06 -0.91
N GLU A 119 -3.00 9.75 -2.21
CA GLU A 119 -2.12 8.74 -2.80
C GLU A 119 -0.65 9.08 -2.57
N GLN A 120 -0.26 10.34 -2.75
CA GLN A 120 1.10 10.80 -2.46
C GLN A 120 1.46 10.60 -0.97
N GLU A 121 0.55 10.96 -0.05
CA GLU A 121 0.78 10.79 1.40
C GLU A 121 0.90 9.32 1.79
N TRP A 122 0.05 8.46 1.21
CA TRP A 122 0.09 7.02 1.43
C TRP A 122 1.34 6.38 0.85
N PHE A 123 1.78 6.81 -0.33
CA PHE A 123 3.03 6.35 -0.93
C PHE A 123 4.23 6.69 -0.04
N GLU A 124 4.27 7.91 0.50
CA GLU A 124 5.33 8.31 1.42
C GLU A 124 5.27 7.56 2.75
N GLU A 125 4.07 7.29 3.28
CA GLU A 125 3.91 6.44 4.46
C GLU A 125 4.40 5.01 4.23
N ASP A 126 4.02 4.42 3.10
CA ASP A 126 4.46 3.08 2.69
C ASP A 126 5.99 3.03 2.61
N GLN A 127 6.62 4.06 2.03
CA GLN A 127 8.09 4.12 1.97
C GLN A 127 8.75 4.30 3.33
N ARG A 128 8.21 5.16 4.20
CA ARG A 128 8.73 5.32 5.57
C ARG A 128 8.68 4.00 6.33
N ASN A 129 7.55 3.28 6.24
CA ASN A 129 7.37 2.02 6.95
C ASN A 129 8.21 0.87 6.37
N LEU A 130 8.44 0.87 5.05
CA LEU A 130 9.40 -0.05 4.44
C LEU A 130 10.83 0.21 4.96
N HIS A 131 11.27 1.48 5.02
CA HIS A 131 12.58 1.81 5.58
C HIS A 131 12.73 1.35 7.04
N ARG A 132 11.71 1.60 7.87
CA ARG A 132 11.65 1.13 9.27
C ARG A 132 11.80 -0.39 9.36
N LEU A 133 11.09 -1.15 8.52
CA LEU A 133 11.22 -2.60 8.47
C LEU A 133 12.63 -3.06 8.08
N ILE A 134 13.25 -2.41 7.08
CA ILE A 134 14.61 -2.73 6.64
C ILE A 134 15.63 -2.46 7.76
N GLN A 135 15.43 -1.44 8.58
CA GLN A 135 16.31 -1.12 9.72
C GLN A 135 16.29 -2.23 10.78
N ILE A 136 15.14 -2.84 11.04
CA ILE A 136 14.99 -3.88 12.07
C ILE A 136 15.11 -5.31 11.52
N ARG A 137 15.39 -5.50 10.22
CA ARG A 137 15.44 -6.83 9.60
C ARG A 137 16.40 -7.82 10.28
N GLY A 138 17.43 -7.31 10.97
CA GLY A 138 18.40 -8.12 11.71
C GLY A 138 17.82 -8.84 12.93
N TYR A 139 16.60 -8.51 13.34
CA TYR A 139 15.87 -9.14 14.44
C TYR A 139 14.81 -10.15 13.96
N LEU A 140 14.67 -10.35 12.64
CA LEU A 140 13.75 -11.33 12.06
C LEU A 140 14.40 -12.73 12.02
N TRP A 141 14.74 -13.24 13.20
CA TRP A 141 15.23 -14.59 13.40
C TRP A 141 14.58 -15.18 14.66
N THR A 142 14.42 -16.50 14.66
CA THR A 142 14.03 -17.31 15.82
C THR A 142 15.08 -18.36 16.13
#